data_AF-A0AAD6MTV9-F1
#
_entry.id   AF-A0AAD6MTV9-F1
#
_cell.length_a   1.000
_cell.length_b   1.000
_cell.length_c   1.000
_cell.angle_alpha   90.00
_cell.angle_beta   90.00
_cell.angle_gamma   90.00
#
_symmetry.space_group_name_H-M   'P 1'
#
loop_
_entity.id
_entity.type
_entity.pdbx_description
1 polymer ?
#
loop_
_entity_poly.entity_id
_entity_poly.type
_entity_poly.pdbx_seq_one_letter_code
_entity_poly.pdbx_strand_id
1 'polypeptide(L)'
;MSKELALPSRKHNALAVLGAARIFTFYEALFGYDLECHATQQLSWLTHQAGDLAIVLSKDPSFFATGAAHRLFVDGRIHYALYAIKTRQKCILATSAWMCEPWTYHKKSPKDLLVDILFEFSSIYVEIDRRRFSANPETKAKSQAHLEMCIRMVVKSLSLWNERFTVDIPIFERDWESPKNLPVKEITAAHVMTLYWAICILADDANRTIFGEEYTGLELQSRDCCQGIIRCIPKFLHPSTGTFRQHLIPFPLMTAMGYLISTETSGLTEETKYILSISQTPELASIFHFMASLKGSSYIDMLRARVKDPPMP
;
A
#
# COMPACT_ATOMS: atom_id res chain seq x y z
N MET A 1 -11.74 -41.64 30.76
CA MET A 1 -12.03 -41.35 29.34
C MET A 1 -13.51 -40.98 29.26
N SER A 2 -13.97 -39.85 28.74
CA SER A 2 -13.46 -38.95 27.71
C SER A 2 -14.10 -37.57 27.90
N LYS A 3 -13.30 -36.53 28.14
CA LYS A 3 -13.71 -35.11 28.10
C LYS A 3 -13.13 -34.37 26.87
N GLU A 4 -12.56 -35.09 25.91
CA GLU A 4 -11.68 -34.52 24.86
C GLU A 4 -12.31 -34.39 23.46
N LEU A 5 -13.63 -34.35 23.32
CA LEU A 5 -14.26 -34.06 22.02
C LEU A 5 -15.31 -32.95 22.10
N ALA A 6 -15.03 -31.90 22.86
CA ALA A 6 -15.70 -30.63 22.64
C ALA A 6 -15.13 -30.04 21.34
N LEU A 7 -15.85 -30.23 20.23
CA LEU A 7 -15.56 -29.54 18.97
C LEU A 7 -15.35 -28.04 19.26
N PRO A 8 -14.25 -27.42 18.79
CA PRO A 8 -14.06 -25.99 18.96
C PRO A 8 -15.30 -25.27 18.43
N SER A 9 -15.82 -24.31 19.21
CA SER A 9 -16.97 -23.53 18.76
C SER A 9 -16.70 -22.97 17.36
N ARG A 10 -17.71 -22.95 16.47
CA ARG A 10 -17.59 -22.43 15.08
C ARG A 10 -16.87 -21.07 14.98
N LYS A 11 -16.86 -20.28 16.07
CA LYS A 11 -16.13 -19.01 16.19
C LYS A 11 -14.60 -19.17 16.20
N HIS A 12 -14.04 -20.20 16.86
CA HIS A 12 -12.60 -20.46 16.88
C HIS A 12 -12.07 -20.91 15.51
N ASN A 13 -12.87 -21.65 14.75
CA ASN A 13 -12.47 -22.11 13.41
C ASN A 13 -12.29 -20.94 12.43
N ALA A 14 -13.13 -19.89 12.52
CA ALA A 14 -13.02 -18.75 11.62
C ALA A 14 -11.70 -17.97 11.79
N LEU A 15 -11.24 -17.76 13.02
CA LEU A 15 -9.96 -17.07 13.28
C LEU A 15 -8.75 -17.91 12.87
N ALA A 16 -8.82 -19.24 13.05
CA ALA A 16 -7.78 -20.15 12.60
C ALA A 16 -7.67 -20.15 11.06
N VAL A 17 -8.79 -20.22 10.36
CA VAL A 17 -8.84 -20.13 8.89
C VAL A 17 -8.35 -18.76 8.42
N LEU A 18 -8.74 -17.68 9.09
CA LEU A 18 -8.25 -16.33 8.82
C LEU A 18 -6.72 -16.24 8.96
N GLY A 19 -6.17 -16.80 10.04
CA GLY A 19 -4.72 -16.87 10.25
C GLY A 19 -4.03 -17.68 9.14
N ALA A 20 -4.58 -18.85 8.78
CA ALA A 20 -4.03 -19.69 7.71
C ALA A 20 -4.06 -18.98 6.35
N ALA A 21 -5.17 -18.32 6.00
CA ALA A 21 -5.31 -17.56 4.75
C ALA A 21 -4.22 -16.49 4.61
N ARG A 22 -3.80 -15.86 5.71
CA ARG A 22 -2.73 -14.86 5.72
C ARG A 22 -1.34 -15.44 5.56
N ILE A 23 -1.09 -16.60 6.16
CA ILE A 23 0.16 -17.34 5.94
C ILE A 23 0.27 -17.71 4.45
N PHE A 24 -0.80 -18.21 3.83
CA PHE A 24 -0.81 -18.50 2.40
C PHE A 24 -0.65 -17.24 1.55
N THR A 25 -1.31 -16.14 1.90
CA THR A 25 -1.12 -14.84 1.23
C THR A 25 0.34 -14.39 1.27
N PHE A 26 1.01 -14.55 2.41
CA PHE A 26 2.43 -14.23 2.56
C PHE A 26 3.33 -15.18 1.77
N TYR A 27 3.00 -16.47 1.77
CA TYR A 27 3.67 -17.48 0.97
C TYR A 27 3.61 -17.15 -0.53
N GLU A 28 2.42 -16.82 -1.06
CA GLU A 28 2.25 -16.43 -2.46
C GLU A 28 3.10 -15.19 -2.81
N ALA A 29 3.15 -14.20 -1.91
CA ALA A 29 3.96 -13.01 -2.12
C ALA A 29 5.48 -13.33 -2.18
N LEU A 30 5.94 -14.32 -1.42
CA LEU A 30 7.36 -14.72 -1.40
C LEU A 30 7.75 -15.70 -2.50
N PHE A 31 6.89 -16.69 -2.77
CA PHE A 31 7.25 -17.90 -3.49
C PHE A 31 6.31 -18.23 -4.64
N GLY A 32 5.20 -17.51 -4.82
CA GLY A 32 4.23 -17.76 -5.90
C GLY A 32 4.71 -17.36 -7.29
N TYR A 33 6.01 -17.02 -7.46
CA TYR A 33 6.55 -16.60 -8.75
C TYR A 33 6.57 -17.77 -9.73
N ASP A 34 5.99 -17.54 -10.89
CA ASP A 34 5.88 -18.49 -11.99
C ASP A 34 6.61 -17.92 -13.21
N LEU A 35 7.56 -18.71 -13.73
CA LEU A 35 8.39 -18.37 -14.89
C LEU A 35 7.60 -18.42 -16.20
N GLU A 36 6.54 -19.24 -16.25
CA GLU A 36 5.72 -19.42 -17.46
C GLU A 36 4.64 -18.34 -17.54
N CYS A 37 4.09 -17.94 -16.39
CA CYS A 37 3.04 -16.93 -16.32
C CYS A 37 3.18 -16.02 -15.09
N HIS A 38 3.79 -14.85 -15.29
CA HIS A 38 3.95 -13.85 -14.23
C HIS A 38 2.62 -13.41 -13.59
N ALA A 39 1.49 -13.51 -14.30
CA ALA A 39 0.18 -13.16 -13.77
C ALA A 39 -0.34 -14.15 -12.72
N THR A 40 0.12 -15.40 -12.72
CA THR A 40 -0.31 -16.45 -11.79
C THR A 40 -0.13 -16.02 -10.33
N GLN A 41 1.04 -15.47 -9.99
CA GLN A 41 1.33 -15.00 -8.64
C GLN A 41 0.34 -13.94 -8.15
N GLN A 42 0.06 -12.93 -8.98
CA GLN A 42 -0.91 -11.89 -8.64
C GLN A 42 -2.31 -12.49 -8.44
N LEU A 43 -2.75 -13.39 -9.33
CA LEU A 43 -4.08 -13.97 -9.28
C LEU A 43 -4.28 -14.84 -8.03
N SER A 44 -3.31 -15.68 -7.70
CA SER A 44 -3.31 -16.48 -6.46
C SER A 44 -3.35 -15.57 -5.23
N TRP A 45 -2.49 -14.55 -5.19
CA TRP A 45 -2.49 -13.58 -4.09
C TRP A 45 -3.84 -12.86 -3.94
N LEU A 46 -4.42 -12.35 -5.03
CA LEU A 46 -5.74 -11.70 -5.02
C LEU A 46 -6.86 -12.64 -4.56
N THR A 47 -6.78 -13.93 -4.93
CA THR A 47 -7.75 -14.94 -4.52
C THR A 47 -7.71 -15.17 -3.01
N HIS A 48 -6.51 -15.26 -2.43
CA HIS A 48 -6.38 -15.36 -0.97
C HIS A 48 -6.85 -14.10 -0.25
N GLN A 49 -6.57 -12.91 -0.79
CA GLN A 49 -7.08 -11.64 -0.22
C GLN A 49 -8.61 -11.57 -0.25
N ALA A 50 -9.23 -12.02 -1.35
CA ALA A 50 -10.69 -12.08 -1.46
C ALA A 50 -11.28 -13.05 -0.43
N GLY A 51 -10.67 -14.22 -0.25
CA GLY A 51 -11.06 -15.20 0.76
C GLY A 51 -10.90 -14.68 2.20
N ASP A 52 -9.78 -14.02 2.49
CA ASP A 52 -9.52 -13.36 3.78
C ASP A 52 -10.61 -12.30 4.07
N LEU A 53 -10.86 -11.39 3.13
CA LEU A 53 -11.89 -10.38 3.27
C LEU A 53 -13.29 -10.98 3.45
N ALA A 54 -13.63 -12.06 2.73
CA ALA A 54 -14.90 -12.75 2.89
C ALA A 54 -15.09 -13.35 4.30
N ILE A 55 -14.01 -13.88 4.90
CA ILE A 55 -14.05 -14.37 6.28
C ILE A 55 -14.26 -13.20 7.25
N VAL A 56 -13.60 -12.07 7.04
CA VAL A 56 -13.81 -10.86 7.87
C VAL A 56 -15.25 -10.39 7.79
N LEU A 57 -15.80 -10.27 6.57
CA LEU A 57 -17.17 -9.82 6.34
C LEU A 57 -18.25 -10.82 6.78
N SER A 58 -17.87 -12.07 7.10
CA SER A 58 -18.79 -13.05 7.71
C SER A 58 -19.07 -12.79 9.20
N LYS A 59 -18.46 -11.74 9.77
CA LYS A 59 -18.61 -11.32 11.16
C LYS A 59 -19.07 -9.86 11.21
N ASP A 60 -19.79 -9.52 12.27
CA ASP A 60 -20.11 -8.13 12.57
C ASP A 60 -18.83 -7.34 12.91
N PRO A 61 -18.76 -6.04 12.60
CA PRO A 61 -17.59 -5.22 12.91
C PRO A 61 -17.17 -5.26 14.39
N SER A 62 -18.14 -5.23 15.31
CA SER A 62 -17.92 -5.35 16.76
C SER A 62 -17.23 -6.65 17.21
N PHE A 63 -17.27 -7.73 16.41
CA PHE A 63 -16.51 -8.96 16.69
C PHE A 63 -14.99 -8.70 16.75
N PHE A 64 -14.51 -7.71 16.01
CA PHE A 64 -13.10 -7.33 15.94
C PHE A 64 -12.71 -6.22 16.93
N ALA A 65 -13.54 -5.96 17.94
CA ALA A 65 -13.28 -4.89 18.90
C ALA A 65 -12.15 -5.19 19.91
N THR A 66 -11.78 -6.46 20.12
CA THR A 66 -10.74 -6.83 21.09
C THR A 66 -10.04 -8.17 20.77
N GLY A 67 -8.97 -8.47 21.49
CA GLY A 67 -8.26 -9.75 21.48
C GLY A 67 -7.62 -10.13 20.15
N ALA A 68 -7.50 -11.44 19.90
CA ALA A 68 -6.88 -11.98 18.68
C ALA A 68 -7.63 -11.59 17.41
N ALA A 69 -8.97 -11.47 17.48
CA ALA A 69 -9.77 -11.00 16.36
C ALA A 69 -9.39 -9.58 15.97
N HIS A 70 -9.30 -8.65 16.95
CA HIS A 70 -8.85 -7.28 16.70
C HIS A 70 -7.46 -7.25 16.06
N ARG A 71 -6.51 -8.02 16.63
CA ARG A 71 -5.14 -8.04 16.11
C ARG A 71 -5.09 -8.50 14.66
N LEU A 72 -5.80 -9.59 14.35
CA LEU A 72 -5.92 -10.04 12.97
C LEU A 72 -6.57 -8.94 12.12
N PHE A 73 -7.74 -8.43 12.45
CA PHE A 73 -8.38 -7.36 11.69
C PHE A 73 -7.42 -6.22 11.36
N VAL A 74 -6.75 -5.63 12.37
CA VAL A 74 -5.80 -4.52 12.23
C VAL A 74 -4.62 -4.85 11.32
N ASP A 75 -4.02 -6.04 11.45
CA ASP A 75 -2.86 -6.44 10.65
C ASP A 75 -3.22 -6.65 9.17
N GLY A 76 -4.48 -7.00 8.86
CA GLY A 76 -4.96 -7.24 7.49
C GLY A 76 -5.43 -5.99 6.74
N ARG A 77 -5.76 -4.90 7.45
CA ARG A 77 -6.47 -3.74 6.84
C ARG A 77 -5.76 -3.16 5.63
N ILE A 78 -4.44 -3.02 5.70
CA ILE A 78 -3.65 -2.49 4.58
C ILE A 78 -3.82 -3.36 3.33
N HIS A 79 -3.83 -4.68 3.49
CA HIS A 79 -3.99 -5.61 2.39
C HIS A 79 -5.38 -5.56 1.76
N TYR A 80 -6.43 -5.39 2.55
CA TYR A 80 -7.79 -5.19 2.02
C TYR A 80 -7.92 -3.87 1.26
N ALA A 81 -7.26 -2.81 1.73
CA ALA A 81 -7.23 -1.52 1.02
C ALA A 81 -6.52 -1.65 -0.33
N LEU A 82 -5.34 -2.28 -0.34
CA LEU A 82 -4.58 -2.53 -1.57
C LEU A 82 -5.33 -3.46 -2.54
N TYR A 83 -5.99 -4.49 -2.02
CA TYR A 83 -6.87 -5.36 -2.80
C TYR A 83 -7.98 -4.54 -3.49
N ALA A 84 -8.73 -3.73 -2.74
CA ALA A 84 -9.85 -2.95 -3.27
C ALA A 84 -9.40 -1.90 -4.31
N ILE A 85 -8.26 -1.24 -4.06
CA ILE A 85 -7.63 -0.31 -5.02
C ILE A 85 -7.24 -1.05 -6.30
N LYS A 86 -6.60 -2.22 -6.16
CA LYS A 86 -6.11 -3.00 -7.29
C LYS A 86 -7.25 -3.57 -8.14
N THR A 87 -8.34 -4.03 -7.51
CA THR A 87 -9.50 -4.59 -8.20
C THR A 87 -10.50 -3.54 -8.66
N ARG A 88 -10.24 -2.25 -8.40
CA ARG A 88 -11.16 -1.13 -8.71
C ARG A 88 -12.55 -1.38 -8.12
N GLN A 89 -12.60 -1.68 -6.82
CA GLN A 89 -13.83 -1.93 -6.08
C GLN A 89 -13.92 -1.02 -4.86
N LYS A 90 -15.14 -0.61 -4.49
CA LYS A 90 -15.38 0.09 -3.23
C LYS A 90 -15.13 -0.87 -2.07
N CYS A 91 -14.37 -0.44 -1.07
CA CYS A 91 -14.12 -1.27 0.10
C CYS A 91 -15.22 -1.11 1.15
N ILE A 92 -15.90 -2.20 1.52
CA ILE A 92 -16.91 -2.20 2.60
C ILE A 92 -16.32 -1.73 3.95
N LEU A 93 -15.02 -1.97 4.15
CA LEU A 93 -14.31 -1.54 5.36
C LEU A 93 -14.13 -0.01 5.45
N ALA A 94 -14.47 0.73 4.40
CA ALA A 94 -14.52 2.20 4.40
C ALA A 94 -15.80 2.76 5.07
N THR A 95 -16.76 1.91 5.40
CA THR A 95 -18.00 2.39 6.04
C THR A 95 -17.78 2.73 7.52
N SER A 96 -18.62 3.62 8.06
CA SER A 96 -18.51 4.08 9.46
C SER A 96 -18.51 2.93 10.47
N ALA A 97 -19.34 1.90 10.27
CA ALA A 97 -19.39 0.73 11.16
C ALA A 97 -18.01 0.05 11.28
N TRP A 98 -17.36 -0.22 10.14
CA TRP A 98 -16.04 -0.84 10.09
C TRP A 98 -14.89 0.09 10.50
N MET A 99 -15.07 1.41 10.36
CA MET A 99 -14.09 2.40 10.81
C MET A 99 -14.20 2.72 12.31
N CYS A 100 -15.31 2.40 12.98
CA CYS A 100 -15.56 2.80 14.37
C CYS A 100 -15.66 1.61 15.33
N GLU A 101 -16.51 0.61 15.04
CA GLU A 101 -16.81 -0.46 16.01
C GLU A 101 -15.61 -1.35 16.37
N PRO A 102 -14.71 -1.75 15.44
CA PRO A 102 -13.50 -2.50 15.79
C PRO A 102 -12.55 -1.73 16.71
N TRP A 103 -12.74 -0.43 16.88
CA TRP A 103 -11.90 0.47 17.67
C TRP A 103 -12.54 0.88 19.00
N THR A 104 -13.62 0.20 19.41
CA THR A 104 -14.34 0.51 20.66
C THR A 104 -13.43 0.51 21.90
N TYR A 105 -12.49 -0.44 21.97
CA TYR A 105 -11.60 -0.60 23.14
C TYR A 105 -10.14 -0.22 22.86
N HIS A 106 -9.81 0.11 21.61
CA HIS A 106 -8.44 0.36 21.17
C HIS A 106 -8.37 1.64 20.37
N LYS A 107 -7.45 2.54 20.75
CA LYS A 107 -7.18 3.75 19.97
C LYS A 107 -6.41 3.39 18.70
N LYS A 108 -6.81 3.98 17.57
CA LYS A 108 -6.08 3.87 16.29
C LYS A 108 -4.65 4.37 16.44
N SER A 109 -3.70 3.60 15.90
CA SER A 109 -2.32 4.05 15.74
C SER A 109 -2.19 5.01 14.54
N PRO A 110 -1.06 5.73 14.40
CA PRO A 110 -0.81 6.56 13.22
C PRO A 110 -0.92 5.76 11.91
N LYS A 111 -0.43 4.50 11.90
CA LYS A 111 -0.60 3.59 10.75
C LYS A 111 -2.07 3.35 10.42
N ASP A 112 -2.90 3.14 11.42
CA ASP A 112 -4.31 2.78 11.20
C ASP A 112 -5.11 3.94 10.61
N LEU A 113 -4.75 5.18 10.98
CA LEU A 113 -5.31 6.39 10.39
C LEU A 113 -4.88 6.55 8.92
N LEU A 114 -3.64 6.21 8.57
CA LEU A 114 -3.21 6.19 7.17
C LEU A 114 -3.98 5.16 6.34
N VAL A 115 -4.24 3.98 6.93
CA VAL A 115 -5.03 2.93 6.26
C VAL A 115 -6.50 3.36 6.09
N ASP A 116 -7.07 4.12 7.02
CA ASP A 116 -8.39 4.73 6.84
C ASP A 116 -8.41 5.65 5.61
N ILE A 117 -7.41 6.52 5.46
CA ILE A 117 -7.25 7.38 4.27
C ILE A 117 -7.08 6.54 3.01
N LEU A 118 -6.31 5.45 3.07
CA LEU A 118 -6.10 4.55 1.93
C LEU A 118 -7.40 3.88 1.46
N PHE A 119 -8.34 3.58 2.36
CA PHE A 119 -9.65 3.05 1.95
C PHE A 119 -10.45 4.02 1.08
N GLU A 120 -10.32 5.33 1.29
CA GLU A 120 -11.02 6.34 0.47
C GLU A 120 -10.60 6.29 -1.01
N PHE A 121 -9.33 5.93 -1.29
CA PHE A 121 -8.85 5.78 -2.66
C PHE A 121 -9.58 4.70 -3.45
N SER A 122 -10.09 3.65 -2.77
CA SER A 122 -10.87 2.60 -3.43
C SER A 122 -12.15 3.18 -4.08
N SER A 123 -12.83 4.11 -3.38
CA SER A 123 -13.99 4.81 -3.90
C SER A 123 -13.61 5.83 -4.97
N ILE A 124 -12.55 6.61 -4.73
CA ILE A 124 -12.08 7.63 -5.69
C ILE A 124 -11.74 6.99 -7.04
N TYR A 125 -10.99 5.89 -7.06
CA TYR A 125 -10.59 5.24 -8.32
C TYR A 125 -11.77 4.62 -9.08
N VAL A 126 -12.75 4.05 -8.38
CA VAL A 126 -14.00 3.58 -9.01
C VAL A 126 -14.74 4.73 -9.70
N GLU A 127 -14.82 5.89 -9.03
CA GLU A 127 -15.52 7.05 -9.58
C GLU A 127 -14.75 7.69 -10.73
N ILE A 128 -13.40 7.71 -10.68
CA ILE A 128 -12.55 8.11 -11.82
C ILE A 128 -12.84 7.23 -13.04
N ASP A 129 -12.86 5.90 -12.87
CA ASP A 129 -13.13 4.97 -13.96
C ASP A 129 -14.56 5.16 -14.50
N ARG A 130 -15.55 5.28 -13.60
CA ARG A 130 -16.96 5.54 -13.97
C ARG A 130 -17.10 6.83 -14.79
N ARG A 131 -16.41 7.91 -14.40
CA ARG A 131 -16.39 9.18 -15.14
C ARG A 131 -15.77 9.00 -16.53
N ARG A 132 -14.64 8.30 -16.61
CA ARG A 132 -13.90 8.05 -17.87
C ARG A 132 -14.76 7.34 -18.91
N PHE A 133 -15.54 6.34 -18.48
CA PHE A 133 -16.39 5.54 -19.38
C PHE A 133 -17.82 6.07 -19.54
N SER A 134 -18.21 7.13 -18.81
CA SER A 134 -19.54 7.72 -18.97
C SER A 134 -19.68 8.44 -20.32
N ALA A 135 -20.83 8.31 -20.98
CA ALA A 135 -21.16 9.09 -22.18
C ALA A 135 -21.97 10.36 -21.84
N ASN A 136 -22.60 10.43 -20.66
CA ASN A 136 -23.51 11.52 -20.27
C ASN A 136 -22.73 12.70 -19.66
N PRO A 137 -22.78 13.91 -20.25
CA PRO A 137 -22.12 15.10 -19.72
C PRO A 137 -22.57 15.52 -18.31
N GLU A 138 -23.85 15.38 -17.98
CA GLU A 138 -24.38 15.75 -16.66
C GLU A 138 -23.84 14.81 -15.56
N THR A 139 -23.81 13.50 -15.87
CA THR A 139 -23.21 12.50 -14.98
C THR A 139 -21.71 12.76 -14.79
N LYS A 140 -20.99 13.17 -15.83
CA LYS A 140 -19.58 13.58 -15.73
C LYS A 140 -19.39 14.78 -14.82
N ALA A 141 -20.21 15.83 -14.95
CA ALA A 141 -20.12 17.03 -14.14
C ALA A 141 -20.42 16.75 -12.65
N LYS A 142 -21.47 15.98 -12.36
CA LYS A 142 -21.79 15.55 -10.98
C LYS A 142 -20.68 14.68 -10.38
N SER A 143 -20.15 13.75 -11.17
CA SER A 143 -19.02 12.92 -10.74
C SER A 143 -17.75 13.74 -10.50
N GLN A 144 -17.52 14.78 -11.30
CA GLN A 144 -16.36 15.68 -11.14
C GLN A 144 -16.42 16.41 -9.79
N ALA A 145 -17.51 17.13 -9.51
CA ALA A 145 -17.64 17.86 -8.25
C ALA A 145 -17.50 16.94 -7.02
N HIS A 146 -18.04 15.72 -7.09
CA HIS A 146 -17.87 14.73 -6.03
C HIS A 146 -16.42 14.27 -5.88
N LEU A 147 -15.72 13.96 -6.98
CA LEU A 147 -14.31 13.57 -6.97
C LEU A 147 -13.42 14.66 -6.38
N GLU A 148 -13.64 15.91 -6.78
CA GLU A 148 -12.93 17.08 -6.25
C GLU A 148 -13.13 17.23 -4.73
N MET A 149 -14.35 17.04 -4.24
CA MET A 149 -14.63 17.07 -2.81
C MET A 149 -13.89 15.93 -2.08
N CYS A 150 -13.98 14.71 -2.58
CA CYS A 150 -13.34 13.53 -1.98
C CYS A 150 -11.83 13.68 -1.89
N ILE A 151 -11.18 14.10 -2.98
CA ILE A 151 -9.73 14.26 -2.97
C ILE A 151 -9.27 15.41 -2.07
N ARG A 152 -10.03 16.52 -1.98
CA ARG A 152 -9.75 17.60 -1.01
C ARG A 152 -9.83 17.10 0.45
N MET A 153 -10.78 16.21 0.76
CA MET A 153 -10.86 15.60 2.10
C MET A 153 -9.67 14.69 2.41
N VAL A 154 -9.22 13.90 1.42
CA VAL A 154 -8.01 13.07 1.54
C VAL A 154 -6.78 13.93 1.82
N VAL A 155 -6.58 14.99 1.03
CA VAL A 155 -5.47 15.93 1.19
C VAL A 155 -5.48 16.58 2.57
N LYS A 156 -6.64 17.09 3.01
CA LYS A 156 -6.79 17.66 4.34
C LYS A 156 -6.45 16.64 5.44
N SER A 157 -6.88 15.38 5.27
CA SER A 157 -6.61 14.32 6.23
C SER A 157 -5.12 13.97 6.31
N LEU A 158 -4.42 14.00 5.16
CA LEU A 158 -2.96 13.82 5.10
C LEU A 158 -2.22 14.98 5.78
N SER A 159 -2.62 16.23 5.54
CA SER A 159 -2.03 17.39 6.21
C SER A 159 -2.20 17.31 7.73
N LEU A 160 -3.40 17.01 8.22
CA LEU A 160 -3.67 16.83 9.65
C LEU A 160 -2.89 15.67 10.26
N TRP A 161 -2.70 14.59 9.48
CA TRP A 161 -1.88 13.47 9.93
C TRP A 161 -0.41 13.88 10.07
N ASN A 162 0.13 14.59 9.06
CA ASN A 162 1.50 15.07 9.02
C ASN A 162 1.82 15.99 10.20
N GLU A 163 0.96 16.98 10.46
CA GLU A 163 1.10 17.92 11.58
C GLU A 163 1.19 17.22 12.95
N ARG A 164 0.56 16.05 13.08
CA ARG A 164 0.42 15.35 14.36
C ARG A 164 1.43 14.23 14.57
N PHE A 165 1.85 13.56 13.50
CA PHE A 165 2.52 12.25 13.60
C PHE A 165 3.82 12.14 12.81
N THR A 166 4.20 13.15 12.04
CA THR A 166 5.47 13.11 11.31
C THR A 166 6.64 12.94 12.27
N VAL A 167 7.55 12.06 11.87
CA VAL A 167 8.78 11.77 12.60
C VAL A 167 9.94 12.09 11.69
N ASP A 168 10.92 12.81 12.24
CA ASP A 168 12.20 12.99 11.57
C ASP A 168 12.91 11.63 11.49
N ILE A 169 12.96 11.08 10.28
CA ILE A 169 13.74 9.88 10.02
C ILE A 169 15.12 10.34 9.57
N PRO A 170 16.21 9.86 10.19
CA PRO A 170 17.54 10.09 9.68
C PRO A 170 17.64 9.52 8.26
N ILE A 171 17.67 10.42 7.28
CA ILE A 171 17.84 10.09 5.87
C ILE A 171 19.34 9.93 5.64
N PHE A 172 19.80 8.71 5.35
CA PHE A 172 21.22 8.47 5.06
C PHE A 172 21.59 9.17 3.76
N GLU A 173 22.60 10.02 3.84
CA GLU A 173 22.73 11.14 2.93
C GLU A 173 23.40 10.84 1.59
N ARG A 174 23.90 9.61 1.33
CA ARG A 174 24.43 9.22 0.01
C ARG A 174 24.95 7.78 -0.13
N ASP A 175 25.23 7.07 0.96
CA ASP A 175 26.00 5.82 0.84
C ASP A 175 25.16 4.55 0.60
N TRP A 176 23.82 4.66 0.62
CA TRP A 176 22.89 3.53 0.45
C TRP A 176 23.11 2.34 1.39
N GLU A 177 23.99 2.50 2.39
CA GLU A 177 24.36 1.47 3.34
C GLU A 177 23.26 1.29 4.38
N SER A 178 23.03 0.02 4.75
CA SER A 178 22.19 -0.29 5.90
C SER A 178 22.93 0.10 7.18
N PRO A 179 22.26 0.75 8.16
CA PRO A 179 22.89 1.07 9.42
C PRO A 179 23.34 -0.20 10.15
N LYS A 180 24.53 -0.17 10.78
CA LYS A 180 25.08 -1.34 11.51
C LYS A 180 24.17 -1.84 12.63
N ASN A 181 23.47 -0.91 13.29
CA ASN A 181 22.51 -1.20 14.33
C ASN A 181 21.19 -0.53 13.95
N LEU A 182 20.12 -1.33 13.82
CA LEU A 182 18.80 -0.82 13.47
C LEU A 182 17.74 -1.26 14.50
N PRO A 183 17.33 -0.36 15.42
CA PRO A 183 16.25 -0.63 16.36
C PRO A 183 14.90 -0.86 15.67
N VAL A 184 14.07 -1.76 16.22
CA VAL A 184 12.71 -2.05 15.71
C VAL A 184 11.84 -0.78 15.61
N LYS A 185 12.02 0.17 16.54
CA LYS A 185 11.32 1.48 16.50
C LYS A 185 11.62 2.26 15.22
N GLU A 186 12.83 2.16 14.67
CA GLU A 186 13.20 2.84 13.43
C GLU A 186 12.59 2.17 12.20
N ILE A 187 12.53 0.83 12.18
CA ILE A 187 11.83 0.08 11.13
C ILE A 187 10.34 0.45 11.14
N THR A 188 9.75 0.56 12.34
CA THR A 188 8.34 0.94 12.51
C THR A 188 8.10 2.38 12.04
N ALA A 189 8.95 3.33 12.45
CA ALA A 189 8.86 4.72 11.99
C ALA A 189 9.03 4.82 10.47
N ALA A 190 10.03 4.13 9.90
CA ALA A 190 10.25 4.06 8.46
C ALA A 190 9.01 3.53 7.74
N HIS A 191 8.42 2.43 8.20
CA HIS A 191 7.23 1.86 7.58
C HIS A 191 6.03 2.82 7.61
N VAL A 192 5.80 3.50 8.73
CA VAL A 192 4.70 4.47 8.86
C VAL A 192 4.92 5.67 7.94
N MET A 193 6.14 6.20 7.86
CA MET A 193 6.44 7.33 6.99
C MET A 193 6.44 6.96 5.51
N THR A 194 6.98 5.80 5.12
CA THR A 194 6.90 5.36 3.71
C THR A 194 5.46 5.07 3.28
N LEU A 195 4.61 4.60 4.19
CA LEU A 195 3.18 4.48 3.94
C LEU A 195 2.54 5.86 3.72
N TYR A 196 2.84 6.84 4.58
CA TYR A 196 2.35 8.22 4.44
C TYR A 196 2.78 8.85 3.10
N TRP A 197 4.08 8.78 2.77
CA TRP A 197 4.61 9.32 1.52
C TRP A 197 4.02 8.63 0.29
N ALA A 198 3.78 7.32 0.35
CA ALA A 198 3.13 6.60 -0.74
C ALA A 198 1.70 7.09 -0.95
N ILE A 199 0.94 7.30 0.13
CA ILE A 199 -0.42 7.83 0.04
C ILE A 199 -0.42 9.28 -0.48
N CYS A 200 0.59 10.09 -0.14
CA CYS A 200 0.75 11.43 -0.71
C CYS A 200 0.96 11.40 -2.22
N ILE A 201 1.82 10.50 -2.72
CA ILE A 201 2.04 10.30 -4.16
C ILE A 201 0.74 9.84 -4.85
N LEU A 202 -0.01 8.92 -4.24
CA LEU A 202 -1.32 8.51 -4.78
C LEU A 202 -2.31 9.68 -4.81
N ALA A 203 -2.32 10.54 -3.79
CA ALA A 203 -3.18 11.72 -3.73
C ALA A 203 -2.83 12.71 -4.85
N ASP A 204 -1.53 12.94 -5.08
CA ASP A 204 -1.04 13.80 -6.17
C ASP A 204 -1.42 13.25 -7.54
N ASP A 205 -1.22 11.94 -7.78
CA ASP A 205 -1.64 11.26 -9.02
C ASP A 205 -3.16 11.34 -9.27
N ALA A 206 -3.96 11.08 -8.23
CA ALA A 206 -5.41 11.22 -8.30
C ALA A 206 -5.84 12.67 -8.56
N ASN A 207 -5.20 13.66 -7.92
CA ASN A 207 -5.48 15.07 -8.18
C ASN A 207 -5.16 15.46 -9.62
N ARG A 208 -3.98 15.09 -10.15
CA ARG A 208 -3.63 15.33 -11.56
C ARG A 208 -4.66 14.73 -12.51
N THR A 209 -5.15 13.53 -12.20
CA THR A 209 -6.18 12.85 -12.99
C THR A 209 -7.55 13.56 -12.92
N ILE A 210 -7.90 14.12 -11.76
CA ILE A 210 -9.19 14.78 -11.54
C ILE A 210 -9.21 16.19 -12.13
N PHE A 211 -8.18 16.99 -11.89
CA PHE A 211 -8.09 18.41 -12.23
C PHE A 211 -7.37 18.69 -13.57
N GLY A 212 -6.56 17.76 -14.07
CA GLY A 212 -5.83 17.94 -15.33
C GLY A 212 -4.91 19.16 -15.31
N GLU A 213 -5.05 20.05 -16.29
CA GLU A 213 -4.25 21.27 -16.44
C GLU A 213 -4.54 22.33 -15.35
N GLU A 214 -5.69 22.26 -14.69
CA GLU A 214 -6.05 23.17 -13.59
C GLU A 214 -5.40 22.76 -12.25
N TYR A 215 -4.56 21.71 -12.27
CA TYR A 215 -3.87 21.25 -11.09
C TYR A 215 -2.81 22.26 -10.62
N THR A 216 -3.07 22.91 -9.49
CA THR A 216 -2.14 23.88 -8.88
C THR A 216 -1.08 23.24 -7.97
N GLY A 217 -0.93 21.91 -7.99
CA GLY A 217 -0.10 21.22 -7.00
C GLY A 217 -0.83 21.02 -5.68
N LEU A 218 -0.58 19.90 -5.02
CA LEU A 218 -0.64 19.80 -3.58
C LEU A 218 0.60 20.51 -3.02
N GLU A 219 0.48 21.11 -1.85
CA GLU A 219 1.64 21.45 -1.01
C GLU A 219 2.45 20.20 -0.57
N LEU A 220 2.09 19.02 -1.07
CA LEU A 220 2.81 17.77 -0.87
C LEU A 220 3.83 17.60 -2.01
N GLN A 221 5.10 17.75 -1.68
CA GLN A 221 6.20 17.56 -2.61
C GLN A 221 6.35 16.06 -2.93
N SER A 222 5.58 15.55 -3.91
CA SER A 222 5.65 14.13 -4.36
C SER A 222 7.06 13.67 -4.67
N ARG A 223 7.91 14.58 -5.17
CA ARG A 223 9.33 14.36 -5.36
C ARG A 223 10.03 13.98 -4.05
N ASP A 224 9.79 14.73 -2.99
CA ASP A 224 10.43 14.52 -1.69
C ASP A 224 9.85 13.30 -0.97
N CYS A 225 8.55 13.03 -1.18
CA CYS A 225 7.92 11.77 -0.76
C CYS A 225 8.60 10.57 -1.44
N CYS A 226 8.81 10.65 -2.76
CA CYS A 226 9.48 9.61 -3.54
C CYS A 226 10.92 9.39 -3.04
N GLN A 227 11.69 10.46 -2.84
CA GLN A 227 13.03 10.41 -2.26
C GLN A 227 13.02 9.78 -0.86
N GLY A 228 12.11 10.21 0.01
CA GLY A 228 11.97 9.69 1.36
C GLY A 228 11.72 8.17 1.37
N ILE A 229 10.82 7.68 0.50
CA ILE A 229 10.57 6.24 0.36
C ILE A 229 11.84 5.50 -0.02
N ILE A 230 12.52 5.96 -1.09
CA ILE A 230 13.69 5.26 -1.65
C ILE A 230 14.85 5.26 -0.66
N ARG A 231 15.06 6.37 0.04
CA ARG A 231 16.13 6.48 1.05
C ARG A 231 15.84 5.72 2.35
N CYS A 232 14.60 5.28 2.58
CA CYS A 232 14.26 4.36 3.66
C CYS A 232 14.49 2.87 3.31
N ILE A 233 14.65 2.52 2.03
CA ILE A 233 14.83 1.14 1.59
C ILE A 233 16.00 0.44 2.31
N PRO A 234 17.21 1.03 2.48
CA PRO A 234 18.29 0.40 3.23
C PRO A 234 17.87 -0.07 4.63
N LYS A 235 17.00 0.67 5.34
CA LYS A 235 16.50 0.26 6.66
C LYS A 235 15.66 -1.02 6.58
N PHE A 236 14.83 -1.19 5.55
CA PHE A 236 14.05 -2.42 5.37
C PHE A 236 14.88 -3.60 4.86
N LEU A 237 16.01 -3.32 4.21
CA LEU A 237 16.95 -4.36 3.75
C LEU A 237 17.86 -4.88 4.86
N HIS A 238 17.96 -4.18 5.99
CA HIS A 238 18.74 -4.61 7.14
C HIS A 238 18.34 -6.03 7.59
N PRO A 239 19.30 -6.92 7.93
CA PRO A 239 19.03 -8.32 8.27
C PRO A 239 18.00 -8.51 9.40
N SER A 240 17.92 -7.58 10.36
CA SER A 240 16.95 -7.64 11.46
C SER A 240 15.48 -7.53 11.01
N THR A 241 15.22 -7.02 9.80
CA THR A 241 13.88 -6.98 9.22
C THR A 241 13.43 -8.38 8.76
N GLY A 242 14.40 -9.26 8.45
CA GLY A 242 14.13 -10.62 7.98
C GLY A 242 13.25 -10.66 6.73
N THR A 243 12.44 -11.70 6.60
CA THR A 243 11.49 -11.88 5.48
C THR A 243 10.29 -10.94 5.57
N PHE A 244 10.05 -10.30 6.72
CA PHE A 244 8.93 -9.40 6.92
C PHE A 244 8.97 -8.16 6.01
N ARG A 245 10.15 -7.83 5.45
CA ARG A 245 10.32 -6.80 4.42
C ARG A 245 9.38 -6.96 3.21
N GLN A 246 8.94 -8.18 2.90
CA GLN A 246 7.95 -8.47 1.84
C GLN A 246 6.59 -7.79 2.11
N HIS A 247 6.23 -7.53 3.36
CA HIS A 247 5.02 -6.77 3.68
C HIS A 247 5.25 -5.24 3.71
N LEU A 248 6.47 -4.81 4.02
CA LEU A 248 6.79 -3.39 4.25
C LEU A 248 7.10 -2.62 2.96
N ILE A 249 7.82 -3.26 2.04
CA ILE A 249 8.45 -2.59 0.90
C ILE A 249 7.53 -2.47 -0.34
N PRO A 250 6.79 -3.51 -0.77
CA PRO A 250 6.23 -3.50 -2.12
C PRO A 250 5.32 -2.32 -2.42
N PHE A 251 4.38 -1.99 -1.52
CA PHE A 251 3.45 -0.90 -1.79
C PHE A 251 4.13 0.47 -1.90
N PRO A 252 4.93 0.93 -0.91
CA PRO A 252 5.63 2.19 -1.03
C PRO A 252 6.60 2.23 -2.22
N LEU A 253 7.38 1.16 -2.42
CA LEU A 253 8.36 1.12 -3.51
C LEU A 253 7.70 1.14 -4.89
N MET A 254 6.64 0.35 -5.10
CA MET A 254 5.89 0.40 -6.36
C MET A 254 5.30 1.77 -6.64
N THR A 255 4.84 2.46 -5.60
CA THR A 255 4.28 3.82 -5.73
C THR A 255 5.38 4.82 -6.13
N ALA A 256 6.55 4.75 -5.49
CA ALA A 256 7.71 5.56 -5.84
C ALA A 256 8.22 5.27 -7.27
N MET A 257 8.32 4.00 -7.67
CA MET A 257 8.70 3.60 -9.03
C MET A 257 7.68 4.10 -10.07
N GLY A 258 6.39 4.01 -9.76
CA GLY A 258 5.32 4.57 -10.60
C GLY A 258 5.49 6.06 -10.82
N TYR A 259 5.77 6.81 -9.75
CA TYR A 259 6.08 8.24 -9.82
C TYR A 259 7.28 8.51 -10.75
N LEU A 260 8.42 7.85 -10.50
CA LEU A 260 9.65 7.99 -11.31
C LEU A 260 9.44 7.70 -12.80
N ILE A 261 8.49 6.83 -13.14
CA ILE A 261 8.16 6.48 -14.52
C ILE A 261 7.19 7.49 -15.15
N SER A 262 6.31 8.08 -14.35
CA SER A 262 5.29 9.02 -14.84
C SER A 262 5.80 10.44 -15.06
N THR A 263 6.82 10.88 -14.32
CA THR A 263 7.29 12.27 -14.31
C THR A 263 8.64 12.43 -15.00
N GLU A 264 8.87 13.47 -15.81
CA GLU A 264 10.19 13.82 -16.37
C GLU A 264 11.16 14.35 -15.29
N THR A 265 11.44 13.55 -14.25
CA THR A 265 12.27 13.98 -13.12
C THR A 265 13.75 13.89 -13.45
N SER A 266 14.30 14.93 -14.07
CA SER A 266 15.74 15.11 -14.34
C SER A 266 16.62 15.08 -13.07
N GLY A 267 16.03 15.19 -11.88
CA GLY A 267 16.75 15.28 -10.59
C GLY A 267 16.63 14.08 -9.64
N LEU A 268 16.16 12.90 -10.08
CA LEU A 268 16.08 11.67 -9.25
C LEU A 268 16.92 10.51 -9.83
N THR A 269 18.01 10.85 -10.51
CA THR A 269 18.87 9.89 -11.20
C THR A 269 19.55 8.91 -10.25
N GLU A 270 20.00 9.38 -9.08
CA GLU A 270 20.69 8.52 -8.10
C GLU A 270 19.71 7.55 -7.43
N GLU A 271 18.52 8.02 -7.04
CA GLU A 271 17.44 7.17 -6.54
C GLU A 271 17.04 6.09 -7.56
N THR A 272 16.97 6.46 -8.86
CA THR A 272 16.67 5.52 -9.94
C THR A 272 17.77 4.48 -10.09
N LYS A 273 19.05 4.90 -10.12
CA LYS A 273 20.21 4.00 -10.19
C LYS A 273 20.24 3.03 -9.01
N TYR A 274 19.93 3.51 -7.80
CA TYR A 274 19.88 2.68 -6.61
C TYR A 274 18.79 1.61 -6.69
N ILE A 275 17.57 1.95 -7.13
CA ILE A 275 16.51 0.95 -7.36
C ILE A 275 16.98 -0.12 -8.36
N LEU A 276 17.61 0.30 -9.45
CA LEU A 276 18.14 -0.61 -10.45
C LEU A 276 19.23 -1.52 -9.88
N SER A 277 20.13 -1.01 -9.02
CA SER A 277 21.17 -1.84 -8.40
C SER A 277 20.59 -2.89 -7.45
N ILE A 278 19.64 -2.52 -6.58
CA ILE A 278 19.04 -3.48 -5.65
C ILE A 278 18.10 -4.48 -6.35
N SER A 279 17.58 -4.15 -7.54
CA SER A 279 16.77 -5.09 -8.34
C SER A 279 17.54 -6.29 -8.85
N GLN A 280 18.87 -6.21 -8.85
CA GLN A 280 19.78 -7.28 -9.26
C GLN A 280 20.21 -8.16 -8.07
N THR A 281 19.84 -7.78 -6.84
CA THR A 281 20.20 -8.49 -5.61
C THR A 281 19.31 -9.74 -5.43
N PRO A 282 19.87 -10.96 -5.43
CA PRO A 282 19.10 -12.22 -5.36
C PRO A 282 18.17 -12.30 -4.13
N GLU A 283 18.61 -11.75 -2.99
CA GLU A 283 17.86 -11.75 -1.72
C GLU A 283 16.58 -10.91 -1.77
N LEU A 284 16.42 -10.09 -2.82
CA LEU A 284 15.26 -9.23 -3.07
C LEU A 284 14.44 -9.68 -4.28
N ALA A 285 14.84 -10.76 -4.95
CA ALA A 285 14.17 -11.26 -6.15
C ALA A 285 12.67 -11.48 -5.90
N SER A 286 12.28 -12.05 -4.76
CA SER A 286 10.86 -12.27 -4.41
C SER A 286 10.04 -10.98 -4.36
N ILE A 287 10.61 -9.88 -3.84
CA ILE A 287 9.96 -8.57 -3.79
C ILE A 287 9.74 -8.06 -5.22
N PHE A 288 10.77 -8.09 -6.06
CA PHE A 288 10.68 -7.58 -7.44
C PHE A 288 9.79 -8.45 -8.33
N HIS A 289 9.83 -9.76 -8.19
CA HIS A 289 8.91 -10.70 -8.85
C HIS A 289 7.46 -10.42 -8.47
N PHE A 290 7.19 -10.25 -7.17
CA PHE A 290 5.85 -9.90 -6.70
C PHE A 290 5.38 -8.54 -7.21
N MET A 291 6.24 -7.51 -7.19
CA MET A 291 5.89 -6.20 -7.73
C MET A 291 5.63 -6.25 -9.25
N ALA A 292 6.41 -7.04 -9.99
CA ALA A 292 6.22 -7.24 -11.43
C ALA A 292 4.90 -7.95 -11.74
N SER A 293 4.55 -9.00 -10.99
CA SER A 293 3.27 -9.70 -11.15
C SER A 293 2.09 -8.78 -10.90
N LEU A 294 2.17 -7.86 -9.92
CA LEU A 294 1.12 -6.89 -9.61
C LEU A 294 0.86 -5.82 -10.69
N LYS A 295 1.76 -5.61 -11.65
CA LYS A 295 1.59 -4.57 -12.69
C LYS A 295 1.41 -5.13 -14.10
N GLY A 296 1.81 -6.37 -14.34
CA GLY A 296 1.78 -7.00 -15.66
C GLY A 296 2.88 -6.50 -16.61
N SER A 297 3.76 -5.61 -16.15
CA SER A 297 4.94 -5.12 -16.86
C SER A 297 6.09 -4.86 -15.87
N SER A 298 7.32 -5.09 -16.31
CA SER A 298 8.50 -4.86 -15.47
C SER A 298 8.76 -3.36 -15.30
N TYR A 299 8.42 -2.81 -14.14
CA TYR A 299 8.79 -1.44 -13.77
C TYR A 299 10.30 -1.21 -13.90
N ILE A 300 11.10 -2.24 -13.66
CA ILE A 300 12.56 -2.19 -13.80
C ILE A 300 12.96 -1.93 -15.25
N ASP A 301 12.31 -2.57 -16.23
CA ASP A 301 12.64 -2.34 -17.65
C ASP A 301 12.27 -0.92 -18.08
N MET A 302 11.14 -0.40 -17.61
CA MET A 302 10.72 0.98 -17.84
C MET A 302 11.71 2.00 -17.22
N LEU A 303 12.19 1.73 -16.00
CA LEU A 303 13.21 2.56 -15.37
C LEU A 303 14.55 2.49 -16.11
N ARG A 304 14.97 1.31 -16.58
CA ARG A 304 16.21 1.17 -17.38
C ARG A 304 16.15 1.95 -18.69
N ALA A 305 15.00 1.94 -19.37
CA ALA A 305 14.82 2.71 -20.60
C ALA A 305 15.05 4.22 -20.36
N ARG A 306 14.52 4.75 -19.24
CA ARG A 306 14.69 6.17 -18.87
C ARG A 306 16.11 6.57 -18.51
N VAL A 307 16.91 5.67 -17.93
CA VAL A 307 18.33 5.97 -17.64
C VAL A 307 19.17 5.98 -18.92
N LYS A 308 18.76 5.22 -19.95
CA LYS A 308 19.46 5.17 -21.25
C LYS A 308 19.12 6.36 -22.15
N ASP A 309 17.88 6.84 -22.10
CA ASP A 309 17.38 7.98 -22.87
C ASP A 309 17.00 9.14 -21.94
N PRO A 310 17.97 9.91 -21.40
CA PRO A 310 17.65 11.06 -20.57
C PRO A 310 16.84 12.08 -21.37
N PRO A 311 15.85 12.76 -20.75
CA PRO A 311 15.08 13.79 -21.43
C PRO A 311 16.03 14.84 -22.01
N MET A 312 15.86 15.15 -23.30
CA MET A 312 16.59 16.25 -23.95
C MET A 312 16.26 17.56 -23.22
N PRO A 313 17.27 18.42 -22.98
CA PRO A 313 17.15 19.61 -22.14
C PRO A 313 16.13 20.64 -22.65
#